data_AF-A0A969FE67-F1
#
_entry.id   AF-A0A969FE67-F1
#
_cell.length_a   1.000
_cell.length_b   1.000
_cell.length_c   1.000
_cell.angle_alpha   90.00
_cell.angle_beta   90.00
_cell.angle_gamma   90.00
#
_symmetry.space_group_name_H-M   'P 1'
#
loop_
_entity.id
_entity.type
_entity.pdbx_description
1 polymer ?
#
loop_
_entity_poly.entity_id
_entity_poly.type
_entity_poly.pdbx_seq_one_letter_code
_entity_poly.pdbx_strand_id
1 'polypeptide(L)'
;RKLALPRSPSQGGYPIGLVIAPIMVMDDWVEHYTHLLDTISEALDFDCDLTFELISHRFTPKSKEVLTTWYPQTKLDMDETTRSVKRNKFGGTKYVYEADVMKELRQFFEREIARRFPKAQILYWT
;
A
#
# COMPACT_ATOMS: atom_id res chain seq x y z
N ARG A 1 2.73 -6.95 -15.93
CA ARG A 1 2.83 -5.47 -15.93
C ARG A 1 4.30 -5.10 -15.78
N LYS A 2 4.79 -4.05 -16.45
CA LYS A 2 6.18 -3.58 -16.33
C LYS A 2 6.25 -2.51 -15.23
N LEU A 3 7.19 -2.63 -14.29
CA LEU A 3 7.51 -1.55 -13.35
C LEU A 3 8.11 -0.39 -14.15
N ALA A 4 7.58 0.82 -13.96
CA ALA A 4 8.13 2.03 -14.55
C ALA A 4 9.27 2.53 -13.65
N LEU A 5 10.46 1.97 -13.86
CA LEU A 5 11.63 2.28 -13.05
C LEU A 5 12.64 3.13 -13.84
N PRO A 6 13.43 3.97 -13.15
CA PRO A 6 14.63 4.54 -13.76
C PRO A 6 15.53 3.39 -14.25
N ARG A 7 16.02 3.51 -15.48
CA ARG A 7 16.77 2.43 -16.16
C ARG A 7 18.19 2.24 -15.61
N SER A 8 18.70 3.20 -14.83
CA SER A 8 20.01 3.14 -14.17
C SER A 8 20.14 4.25 -13.12
N PRO A 9 21.08 4.13 -12.16
CA PRO A 9 21.46 5.21 -11.23
C PRO A 9 21.89 6.51 -11.93
N SER A 10 22.34 6.42 -13.19
CA SER A 10 22.94 7.51 -13.96
C SER A 10 21.94 8.49 -14.58
N GLN A 11 20.63 8.29 -14.44
CA GLN A 11 19.62 9.30 -14.78
C GLN A 11 19.37 10.23 -13.58
N GLY A 12 20.40 11.01 -13.21
CA GLY A 12 20.22 12.25 -12.44
C GLY A 12 20.42 12.17 -10.91
N GLY A 13 20.68 11.00 -10.32
CA GLY A 13 20.98 10.89 -8.88
C GLY A 13 19.82 11.31 -7.96
N TYR A 14 18.58 11.32 -8.47
CA TYR A 14 17.40 11.66 -7.68
C TYR A 14 17.05 10.53 -6.71
N PRO A 15 16.59 10.85 -5.48
CA PRO A 15 16.01 9.87 -4.59
C PRO A 15 14.82 9.15 -5.23
N ILE A 16 14.63 7.89 -4.87
CA ILE A 16 13.54 7.04 -5.36
C ILE A 16 12.51 6.88 -4.24
N GLY A 17 11.24 7.15 -4.55
CA GLY A 17 10.11 6.93 -3.64
C GLY A 17 9.16 5.88 -4.19
N LEU A 18 8.75 4.95 -3.34
CA LEU A 18 7.74 3.93 -3.65
C LEU A 18 6.50 4.12 -2.79
N VAL A 19 5.35 4.24 -3.44
CA VAL A 19 4.04 4.30 -2.79
C VAL A 19 3.34 2.97 -3.01
N ILE A 20 3.14 2.19 -1.94
CA ILE A 20 2.35 0.96 -1.99
C ILE A 20 0.92 1.30 -1.55
N ALA A 21 0.05 1.47 -2.53
CA ALA A 21 -1.33 1.89 -2.33
C ALA A 21 -2.28 1.40 -3.44
N PRO A 22 -3.52 1.02 -3.12
CA PRO A 22 -3.99 0.69 -1.77
C PRO A 22 -3.46 -0.69 -1.32
N ILE A 23 -3.07 -0.79 -0.06
CA ILE A 23 -2.80 -2.09 0.58
C ILE A 23 -4.13 -2.74 0.93
N MET A 24 -4.40 -3.92 0.38
CA MET A 24 -5.67 -4.62 0.49
C MET A 24 -5.47 -6.02 1.06
N VAL A 25 -6.35 -6.39 1.98
CA VAL A 25 -6.51 -7.78 2.43
C VAL A 25 -7.39 -8.50 1.42
N MET A 26 -6.84 -9.55 0.83
CA MET A 26 -7.47 -10.49 -0.08
C MET A 26 -6.87 -11.86 0.20
N ASP A 27 -7.44 -12.90 -0.40
CA ASP A 27 -6.87 -14.24 -0.32
C ASP A 27 -5.40 -14.20 -0.77
N ASP A 28 -4.53 -14.91 -0.04
CA ASP A 28 -3.09 -15.01 -0.33
C ASP A 28 -2.35 -13.65 -0.44
N TRP A 29 -2.81 -12.63 0.30
CA TRP A 29 -2.19 -11.30 0.25
C TRP A 29 -0.70 -11.33 0.63
N VAL A 30 -0.32 -12.19 1.58
CA VAL A 30 1.08 -12.35 2.03
C VAL A 30 1.96 -12.76 0.86
N GLU A 31 1.56 -13.78 0.11
CA GLU A 31 2.26 -14.26 -1.08
C GLU A 31 2.32 -13.19 -2.16
N HIS A 32 1.20 -12.51 -2.43
CA HIS A 32 1.13 -11.46 -3.44
C HIS A 32 2.05 -10.28 -3.13
N TYR A 33 2.08 -9.79 -1.89
CA TYR A 33 2.96 -8.69 -1.52
C TYR A 33 4.41 -9.13 -1.35
N THR A 34 4.67 -10.38 -0.97
CA THR A 34 6.03 -10.96 -0.98
C THR A 34 6.60 -10.92 -2.40
N HIS A 35 5.84 -11.44 -3.38
CA HIS A 35 6.25 -11.43 -4.78
C HIS A 35 6.41 -10.00 -5.33
N LEU A 36 5.54 -9.06 -4.94
CA LEU A 36 5.69 -7.65 -5.32
C LEU A 36 7.03 -7.09 -4.82
N LEU A 37 7.36 -7.30 -3.55
CA LEU A 37 8.60 -6.80 -2.94
C LEU A 37 9.84 -7.48 -3.52
N ASP A 38 9.77 -8.78 -3.86
CA ASP A 38 10.83 -9.49 -4.58
C ASP A 38 11.07 -8.86 -5.96
N THR A 39 9.99 -8.64 -6.73
CA THR A 39 10.08 -8.01 -8.06
C THR A 39 10.69 -6.60 -7.98
N ILE A 40 10.33 -5.82 -6.96
CA ILE A 40 10.89 -4.49 -6.74
C ILE A 40 12.39 -4.61 -6.40
N SER A 41 12.77 -5.56 -5.55
CA SER A 41 14.17 -5.77 -5.15
C SER A 41 15.04 -6.15 -6.34
N GLU A 42 14.56 -7.05 -7.21
CA GLU A 42 15.28 -7.43 -8.43
C GLU A 42 15.45 -6.25 -9.39
N ALA A 43 14.43 -5.40 -9.48
CA ALA A 43 14.42 -4.29 -10.42
C ALA A 43 15.18 -3.05 -9.91
N LEU A 44 15.38 -2.94 -8.59
CA LEU A 44 16.19 -1.93 -7.91
C LEU A 44 17.49 -2.55 -7.35
N ASP A 45 18.14 -3.44 -8.12
CA ASP A 45 19.43 -4.06 -7.77
C ASP A 45 20.61 -3.08 -7.99
N PHE A 46 20.51 -1.89 -7.40
CA PHE A 46 21.54 -0.86 -7.39
C PHE A 46 21.39 0.04 -6.15
N ASP A 47 22.49 0.67 -5.73
CA ASP A 47 22.46 1.57 -4.58
C ASP A 47 21.64 2.82 -4.91
N CYS A 48 20.58 3.06 -4.13
CA CYS A 48 19.72 4.23 -4.26
C CYS A 48 19.19 4.68 -2.90
N ASP A 49 18.90 5.97 -2.79
CA ASP A 49 18.18 6.53 -1.64
C ASP A 49 16.69 6.21 -1.81
N LEU A 50 16.21 5.19 -1.08
CA LEU A 50 14.88 4.61 -1.26
C LEU A 50 13.96 4.92 -0.08
N THR A 51 12.77 5.40 -0.40
CA THR A 51 11.72 5.69 0.59
C THR A 51 10.43 4.93 0.28
N PHE A 52 9.68 4.57 1.32
CA PHE A 52 8.39 3.89 1.22
C PHE A 52 7.27 4.68 1.90
N GLU A 53 6.15 4.83 1.19
CA GLU A 53 4.88 5.32 1.71
C GLU A 53 3.85 4.18 1.64
N LEU A 54 3.29 3.80 2.77
CA LEU A 54 2.41 2.64 2.88
C LEU A 54 1.00 3.09 3.22
N ILE A 55 0.05 2.78 2.34
CA ILE A 55 -1.31 3.31 2.43
C ILE A 55 -2.31 2.19 2.33
N SER A 56 -2.97 1.89 3.46
CA SER A 56 -4.06 0.93 3.53
C SER A 56 -5.28 1.38 2.74
N HIS A 57 -6.01 0.41 2.21
CA HIS A 57 -7.29 0.64 1.58
C HIS A 57 -8.25 1.31 2.56
N ARG A 58 -8.91 2.36 2.06
CA ARG A 58 -9.92 3.12 2.79
C ARG A 58 -10.96 3.65 1.82
N PHE A 59 -12.17 3.83 2.31
CA PHE A 59 -13.25 4.42 1.53
C PHE A 59 -14.16 5.28 2.39
N THR A 60 -14.94 6.14 1.76
CA THR A 60 -16.01 6.93 2.38
C THR A 60 -17.36 6.36 1.95
N PRO A 61 -18.46 6.64 2.69
CA PRO A 61 -19.80 6.28 2.22
C PRO A 61 -20.07 6.76 0.79
N LYS A 62 -19.63 7.99 0.48
CA LYS A 62 -19.85 8.58 -0.85
C LYS A 62 -19.05 7.87 -1.95
N SER A 63 -17.79 7.52 -1.70
CA SER A 63 -17.01 6.78 -2.70
C SER A 63 -17.56 5.39 -2.93
N LYS A 64 -18.07 4.71 -1.89
CA LYS A 64 -18.74 3.41 -2.03
C LYS A 64 -19.97 3.51 -2.93
N GLU A 65 -20.86 4.47 -2.68
CA GLU A 65 -22.04 4.71 -3.51
C GLU A 65 -21.67 4.95 -4.99
N VAL A 66 -20.69 5.82 -5.24
CA VAL A 66 -20.21 6.13 -6.61
C VAL A 66 -19.62 4.89 -7.28
N LEU A 67 -18.75 4.16 -6.59
CA LEU A 67 -18.08 2.99 -7.15
C LEU A 67 -19.07 1.86 -7.45
N THR A 68 -20.03 1.59 -6.58
CA THR A 68 -21.06 0.58 -6.83
C THR A 68 -21.98 0.97 -7.97
N THR A 69 -22.23 2.27 -8.18
CA THR A 69 -23.03 2.76 -9.32
C THR A 69 -22.28 2.58 -10.64
N TRP A 70 -21.00 2.94 -10.70
CA TRP A 70 -20.19 2.85 -11.92
C TRP A 70 -19.75 1.41 -12.24
N TYR A 71 -19.52 0.60 -11.19
CA TYR A 71 -19.02 -0.77 -11.29
C TYR A 71 -19.89 -1.72 -10.46
N PRO A 72 -21.10 -2.06 -10.93
CA PRO A 72 -22.05 -2.88 -10.16
C PRO A 72 -21.54 -4.30 -9.86
N GLN A 73 -20.62 -4.80 -10.69
CA GLN A 73 -20.00 -6.13 -10.56
C GLN A 73 -18.60 -6.06 -9.93
N THR A 74 -18.27 -4.96 -9.23
CA THR A 74 -16.99 -4.85 -8.53
C THR A 74 -16.85 -5.95 -7.49
N LYS A 75 -15.65 -6.55 -7.41
CA LYS A 75 -15.27 -7.49 -6.36
C LYS A 75 -14.56 -6.80 -5.19
N LEU A 76 -14.52 -5.47 -5.20
CA LEU A 76 -13.84 -4.69 -4.17
C LEU A 76 -14.60 -4.79 -2.85
N ASP A 77 -13.92 -5.25 -1.80
CA ASP A 77 -14.47 -5.32 -0.45
C ASP A 77 -14.61 -3.91 0.16
N MET A 78 -15.85 -3.44 0.16
CA MET A 78 -16.30 -2.21 0.81
C MET A 78 -17.39 -2.51 1.86
N ASP A 79 -17.37 -3.69 2.46
CA ASP A 79 -18.23 -3.98 3.61
C ASP A 79 -17.82 -3.10 4.78
N GLU A 80 -18.80 -2.43 5.40
CA GLU A 80 -18.58 -1.53 6.53
C GLU A 80 -18.52 -2.30 7.85
N THR A 81 -19.05 -3.52 7.90
CA THR A 81 -19.08 -4.35 9.12
C THR A 81 -17.70 -4.93 9.47
N THR A 82 -16.81 -5.02 8.47
CA THR A 82 -15.43 -5.50 8.60
C THR A 82 -14.42 -4.35 8.69
N ARG A 83 -14.91 -3.14 9.00
CA ARG A 83 -14.13 -1.90 8.96
C ARG A 83 -14.37 -1.03 10.18
N SER A 84 -13.28 -0.41 10.60
CA SER A 84 -13.24 0.56 11.68
C SER A 84 -13.54 1.96 11.14
N VAL A 85 -14.40 2.70 11.85
CA VAL A 85 -14.78 4.06 11.46
C VAL A 85 -13.76 5.08 12.00
N LYS A 86 -13.21 5.92 11.12
CA LYS A 86 -12.37 7.07 11.48
C LYS A 86 -13.02 8.37 11.05
N ARG A 87 -13.11 9.33 11.98
CA ARG A 87 -13.62 10.68 11.72
C ARG A 87 -12.47 11.65 11.55
N ASN A 88 -12.59 12.56 10.60
CA ASN A 88 -11.66 13.67 10.42
C ASN A 88 -12.13 14.90 11.21
N LYS A 89 -11.26 15.92 11.29
CA LYS A 89 -11.54 17.19 11.99
C LYS A 89 -12.75 17.97 11.44
N PHE A 90 -13.11 17.74 10.18
CA PHE A 90 -14.17 18.46 9.46
C PHE A 90 -15.49 17.68 9.38
N GLY A 91 -15.65 16.62 10.18
CA GLY A 91 -16.87 15.81 10.23
C GLY A 91 -16.98 14.73 9.16
N GLY A 92 -16.00 14.60 8.27
CA GLY A 92 -15.92 13.53 7.29
C GLY A 92 -15.59 12.18 7.92
N THR A 93 -16.25 11.13 7.44
CA THR A 93 -16.07 9.76 7.92
C THR A 93 -15.43 8.89 6.84
N LYS A 94 -14.45 8.09 7.23
CA LYS A 94 -13.81 7.06 6.39
C LYS A 94 -13.77 5.73 7.12
N TYR A 95 -13.86 4.65 6.34
CA TYR A 95 -13.70 3.28 6.78
C TYR A 95 -12.28 2.82 6.50
N VAL A 96 -11.64 2.21 7.48
CA VAL A 96 -10.30 1.61 7.42
C VAL A 96 -10.36 0.19 7.97
N TYR A 97 -9.32 -0.62 7.76
CA TYR A 97 -9.26 -1.94 8.39
C TYR A 97 -9.27 -1.84 9.92
N GLU A 98 -9.74 -2.91 10.57
CA GLU A 98 -9.68 -3.04 12.02
C GLU A 98 -8.25 -2.98 12.55
N ALA A 99 -8.09 -2.58 13.81
CA ALA A 99 -6.79 -2.33 14.42
C ALA A 99 -5.84 -3.54 14.35
N ASP A 100 -6.36 -4.76 14.56
CA ASP A 100 -5.57 -5.99 14.53
C ASP A 100 -5.06 -6.28 13.11
N VAL A 101 -5.92 -6.14 12.10
CA VAL A 101 -5.58 -6.31 10.68
C VAL A 101 -4.57 -5.25 10.24
N MET A 102 -4.76 -3.99 10.66
CA MET A 102 -3.80 -2.91 10.38
C MET A 102 -2.43 -3.20 10.98
N LYS A 103 -2.39 -3.77 12.19
CA LYS A 103 -1.15 -4.14 12.87
C LYS A 103 -0.45 -5.29 12.14
N GLU A 104 -1.20 -6.31 11.73
CA GLU A 104 -0.66 -7.46 10.97
C GLU A 104 -0.02 -7.00 9.66
N LEU A 105 -0.75 -6.22 8.85
CA LEU A 105 -0.23 -5.68 7.60
C LEU A 105 1.03 -4.85 7.83
N ARG A 106 0.99 -3.92 8.80
CA ARG A 106 2.12 -3.06 9.11
C ARG A 106 3.36 -3.88 9.50
N GLN A 107 3.20 -4.86 10.38
CA GLN A 107 4.31 -5.73 10.82
C GLN A 107 4.88 -6.54 9.67
N PHE A 108 4.04 -7.04 8.75
CA PHE A 108 4.50 -7.71 7.55
C PHE A 108 5.36 -6.78 6.70
N PHE A 109 4.87 -5.57 6.35
CA PHE A 109 5.62 -4.66 5.49
C PHE A 109 6.90 -4.17 6.15
N GLU A 110 6.88 -3.79 7.42
CA GLU A 110 8.09 -3.36 8.14
C GLU A 110 9.16 -4.45 8.12
N ARG A 111 8.79 -5.71 8.36
CA ARG A 111 9.71 -6.85 8.31
C ARG A 111 10.23 -7.11 6.89
N GLU A 112 9.35 -7.23 5.92
CA GLU A 112 9.73 -7.62 4.55
C GLU A 112 10.52 -6.52 3.83
N ILE A 113 10.24 -5.25 4.13
CA ILE A 113 11.02 -4.11 3.63
C ILE A 113 12.39 -4.09 4.28
N ALA A 114 12.50 -4.21 5.60
CA ALA A 114 13.80 -4.23 6.30
C ALA A 114 14.70 -5.36 5.81
N ARG A 115 14.12 -6.51 5.45
CA ARG A 115 14.84 -7.68 4.92
C ARG A 115 15.48 -7.43 3.55
N ARG A 116 14.78 -6.73 2.66
CA ARG A 116 15.21 -6.53 1.25
C ARG A 116 15.91 -5.20 1.02
N PHE A 117 15.49 -4.17 1.75
CA PHE A 117 15.92 -2.79 1.58
C PHE A 117 16.45 -2.23 2.92
N PRO A 118 17.57 -2.75 3.44
CA PRO A 118 18.06 -2.42 4.78
C PRO A 118 18.40 -0.93 4.98
N LYS A 119 18.63 -0.19 3.88
CA LYS A 119 18.90 1.25 3.90
C LYS A 119 17.64 2.11 3.66
N ALA A 120 16.52 1.51 3.30
CA ALA A 120 15.33 2.25 2.94
C ALA A 120 14.60 2.80 4.17
N GLN A 121 13.92 3.93 3.99
CA GLN A 121 13.14 4.57 5.05
C GLN A 121 11.64 4.41 4.78
N ILE A 122 10.91 3.93 5.78
CA ILE A 122 9.44 3.98 5.76
C ILE A 122 9.02 5.35 6.29
N LEU A 123 8.49 6.21 5.43
CA LEU A 123 8.11 7.58 5.79
C LEU A 123 6.85 7.59 6.65
N TYR A 124 5.83 6.82 6.28
CA TYR A 124 4.60 6.69 7.07
C TYR A 124 3.77 5.46 6.67
N TRP A 125 2.86 5.11 7.59
CA TRP A 125 1.79 4.11 7.43
C TRP A 125 0.45 4.77 7.75
N THR A 126 -0.55 4.66 6.86
CA THR A 126 -1.88 5.28 7.08
C THR A 126 -3.07 4.49 6.55
#